data_AF-A0A7D9HDX4-F1
#
_entry.id   AF-A0A7D9HDX4-F1
#
_cell.length_a   1.000
_cell.length_b   1.000
_cell.length_c   1.000
_cell.angle_alpha   90.00
_cell.angle_beta   90.00
_cell.angle_gamma   90.00
#
_symmetry.space_group_name_H-M   'P 1'
#
loop_
_entity.id
_entity.type
_entity.pdbx_description
1 polymer ?
#
loop_
_entity_poly.entity_id
_entity_poly.type
_entity_poly.pdbx_seq_one_letter_code
_entity_poly.pdbx_strand_id
1 'polypeptide(L)'
;MKRSNLIALELRLSRTVWDAVYEAEDVDDKVSIFNGVISQALDGCMPLKSIRLHPMDKPWMTPNIKAKIKLRQWAFTRGNMSQYYLQSAQVEDMIRKAKSNYYQNKAKTFRTSDPAKWYKAIYNLSGVSSQHEGLTVNSMGSEVALAEKFQKSITELWKDLITTSIP
;
A
#
# COMPACT_ATOMS: atom_id res chain seq x y z
N MET A 1 12.10 -7.67 -13.81
CA MET A 1 12.43 -9.11 -13.95
C MET A 1 13.76 -9.21 -14.70
N LYS A 2 14.72 -10.03 -14.24
CA LYS A 2 16.02 -10.16 -14.94
C LYS A 2 15.87 -11.07 -16.15
N ARG A 3 16.46 -10.69 -17.28
CA ARG A 3 16.43 -11.47 -18.54
C ARG A 3 17.03 -12.87 -18.36
N SER A 4 18.06 -13.00 -17.52
CA SER A 4 18.66 -14.29 -17.15
C SER A 4 17.63 -15.29 -16.59
N ASN A 5 16.69 -14.80 -15.77
CA ASN A 5 15.71 -15.69 -15.15
C ASN A 5 14.68 -16.18 -16.17
N LEU A 6 14.32 -15.34 -17.15
CA LEU A 6 13.45 -15.73 -18.26
C LEU A 6 14.09 -16.82 -19.12
N ILE A 7 15.36 -16.64 -19.48
CA ILE A 7 16.13 -17.63 -20.25
C ILE A 7 16.23 -18.95 -19.46
N ALA A 8 16.46 -18.88 -18.15
CA ALA A 8 16.50 -20.07 -17.29
C ALA A 8 15.15 -20.83 -17.27
N LEU A 9 14.03 -20.09 -17.23
CA LEU A 9 12.70 -20.70 -17.30
C LEU A 9 12.45 -21.34 -18.67
N GLU A 10 12.80 -20.65 -19.75
CA GLU A 10 12.65 -21.16 -21.11
C GLU A 10 13.46 -22.47 -21.31
N LEU A 11 14.71 -22.49 -20.83
CA LEU A 11 15.54 -23.70 -20.84
C LEU A 11 14.97 -24.81 -19.94
N ARG A 12 14.32 -24.46 -18.83
CA ARG A 12 13.70 -25.44 -17.93
C ARG A 12 12.47 -26.07 -18.59
N LEU A 13 11.58 -25.27 -19.17
CA LEU A 13 10.34 -25.73 -19.81
C LEU A 13 10.59 -26.49 -21.12
N SER A 14 11.65 -26.16 -21.86
CA SER A 14 12.05 -26.92 -23.06
C SER A 14 12.65 -28.29 -22.73
N ARG A 15 13.10 -28.50 -21.49
CA ARG A 15 13.69 -29.77 -21.02
C ARG A 15 12.73 -30.61 -20.18
N THR A 16 11.56 -30.08 -19.81
CA THR A 16 10.57 -30.84 -19.07
C THR A 16 9.89 -31.86 -19.96
N VAL A 17 9.80 -33.09 -19.47
CA VAL A 17 9.04 -34.17 -20.09
C VAL A 17 7.57 -33.99 -19.70
N TRP A 18 6.68 -34.00 -20.68
CA TRP A 18 5.25 -33.70 -20.50
C TRP A 18 4.37 -34.95 -20.48
N ASP A 19 4.96 -36.14 -20.57
CA ASP A 19 4.25 -37.42 -20.67
C ASP A 19 3.25 -37.61 -19.52
N ALA A 20 3.61 -37.23 -18.29
CA ALA A 20 2.71 -37.28 -17.14
C ALA A 20 1.41 -36.44 -17.31
N VAL A 21 1.45 -35.36 -18.10
CA VAL A 21 0.25 -34.56 -18.44
C VAL A 21 -0.56 -35.25 -19.54
N TYR A 22 0.10 -35.89 -20.50
CA TYR A 22 -0.60 -36.59 -21.59
C TYR A 22 -1.23 -37.92 -21.13
N GLU A 23 -0.58 -38.63 -20.21
CA GLU A 23 -0.99 -39.94 -19.69
C GLU A 23 -2.08 -39.88 -18.60
N ALA A 24 -2.29 -38.73 -17.96
CA ALA A 24 -3.37 -38.58 -16.98
C ALA A 24 -4.75 -38.79 -17.62
N GLU A 25 -5.65 -39.48 -16.93
CA GLU A 25 -6.94 -39.92 -17.47
C GLU A 25 -8.01 -38.82 -17.35
N ASP A 26 -8.01 -38.09 -16.23
CA ASP A 26 -8.95 -36.99 -15.97
C ASP A 26 -8.38 -35.62 -16.38
N VAL A 27 -9.26 -34.74 -16.84
CA VAL A 27 -8.90 -33.38 -17.27
C VAL A 27 -8.43 -32.53 -16.09
N ASP A 28 -9.06 -32.68 -14.92
CA ASP A 28 -8.66 -31.94 -13.72
C ASP A 28 -7.26 -32.35 -13.26
N ASP A 29 -6.93 -33.64 -13.34
CA ASP A 29 -5.59 -34.16 -13.05
C ASP A 29 -4.54 -33.62 -14.02
N LYS A 30 -4.85 -33.56 -15.33
CA LYS A 30 -3.97 -32.95 -16.33
C LYS A 30 -3.62 -31.50 -15.98
N VAL A 31 -4.64 -30.71 -15.63
CA VAL A 31 -4.48 -29.30 -15.28
C VAL A 31 -3.67 -29.15 -13.99
N SER A 32 -3.93 -30.00 -13.00
CA SER A 32 -3.19 -30.03 -11.73
C SER A 32 -1.70 -30.31 -11.95
N ILE A 33 -1.37 -31.36 -12.72
CA ILE A 33 0.01 -31.73 -13.03
C ILE A 33 0.70 -30.62 -13.82
N PHE A 34 0.05 -30.08 -14.84
CA PHE A 34 0.58 -28.96 -15.64
C PHE A 34 0.91 -27.74 -14.78
N ASN A 35 -0.05 -27.31 -13.94
CA ASN A 35 0.14 -26.18 -13.04
C ASN A 35 1.25 -26.45 -12.01
N GLY A 36 1.36 -27.69 -11.54
CA GLY A 36 2.43 -28.13 -10.65
C GLY A 36 3.81 -27.99 -11.28
N VAL A 37 3.99 -28.52 -12.51
CA VAL A 37 5.25 -28.43 -13.26
C VAL A 37 5.63 -26.98 -13.52
N ILE A 38 4.67 -26.14 -13.94
CA ILE A 38 4.92 -24.72 -14.19
C ILE A 38 5.28 -23.98 -12.90
N SER A 39 4.55 -24.23 -11.81
CA SER A 39 4.80 -23.57 -10.53
C SER A 39 6.19 -23.93 -9.99
N GLN A 40 6.59 -25.20 -10.06
CA GLN A 40 7.93 -25.64 -9.68
C GLN A 40 9.02 -25.01 -10.55
N ALA A 41 8.79 -24.92 -11.87
CA ALA A 41 9.72 -24.27 -12.79
C ALA A 41 9.86 -22.77 -12.48
N LEU A 42 8.76 -22.09 -12.17
CA LEU A 42 8.73 -20.69 -11.76
C LEU A 42 9.45 -20.49 -10.42
N ASP A 43 9.14 -21.27 -9.39
CA ASP A 43 9.75 -21.15 -8.07
C ASP A 43 11.27 -21.38 -8.12
N GLY A 44 11.72 -22.34 -8.93
CA GLY A 44 13.14 -22.62 -9.11
C GLY A 44 13.89 -21.54 -9.89
N CYS A 45 13.29 -20.99 -10.96
CA CYS A 45 13.97 -20.01 -11.82
C CYS A 45 13.81 -18.56 -11.34
N MET A 46 12.73 -18.30 -10.60
CA MET A 46 12.26 -16.97 -10.21
C MET A 46 11.74 -16.97 -8.77
N PRO A 47 12.59 -17.33 -7.79
CA PRO A 47 12.14 -17.40 -6.42
C PRO A 47 11.62 -16.05 -5.94
N LEU A 48 10.55 -16.09 -5.16
CA LEU A 48 10.02 -14.91 -4.47
C LEU A 48 11.10 -14.34 -3.54
N LYS A 49 11.31 -13.03 -3.64
CA LYS A 49 12.31 -12.34 -2.81
C LYS A 49 11.61 -11.43 -1.82
N SER A 50 11.87 -11.66 -0.55
CA SER A 50 11.53 -10.70 0.50
C SER A 50 12.56 -9.57 0.49
N ILE A 51 12.08 -8.33 0.46
CA ILE A 51 12.92 -7.14 0.53
C ILE A 51 12.74 -6.53 1.92
N ARG A 52 13.82 -6.51 2.71
CA ARG A 52 13.80 -5.85 4.02
C ARG A 52 13.81 -4.33 3.84
N LEU A 53 12.78 -3.66 4.36
CA LEU A 53 12.75 -2.21 4.50
C LEU A 53 13.48 -1.79 5.78
N HIS A 54 13.99 -0.56 5.80
CA HIS A 54 14.66 -0.03 6.97
C HIS A 54 13.62 0.28 8.05
N PRO A 55 13.87 0.01 9.35
CA PRO A 55 12.88 0.22 10.41
C PRO A 55 12.37 1.67 10.53
N MET A 56 13.22 2.64 10.20
CA MET A 56 12.85 4.07 10.19
C MET A 56 12.14 4.51 8.90
N ASP A 57 11.98 3.62 7.92
CA ASP A 57 11.15 3.93 6.77
C ASP A 57 9.71 4.13 7.22
N LYS A 58 9.02 5.07 6.56
CA LYS A 58 7.62 5.31 6.83
C LYS A 58 6.80 4.05 6.49
N PRO A 59 5.73 3.75 7.22
CA PRO A 59 5.01 2.48 7.05
C PRO A 59 4.26 2.36 5.71
N TRP A 60 4.02 3.47 5.02
CA TRP A 60 3.49 3.50 3.65
C TRP A 60 4.58 3.37 2.57
N MET A 61 5.86 3.28 2.96
CA MET A 61 6.97 3.17 2.02
C MET A 61 7.05 1.75 1.47
N THR A 62 7.08 1.62 0.15
CA THR A 62 7.21 0.30 -0.51
C THR A 62 8.55 0.19 -1.25
N PRO A 63 9.05 -1.04 -1.49
CA PRO A 63 10.26 -1.25 -2.29
C PRO A 63 10.16 -0.65 -3.70
N ASN A 64 8.96 -0.64 -4.29
CA ASN A 64 8.71 -0.04 -5.60
C ASN A 64 8.93 1.49 -5.58
N ILE A 65 8.40 2.19 -4.58
CA ILE A 65 8.63 3.63 -4.41
C ILE A 65 10.13 3.91 -4.25
N LYS A 66 10.86 3.10 -3.47
CA LYS A 66 12.32 3.23 -3.32
C LYS A 66 13.06 3.04 -4.64
N ALA A 67 12.68 2.03 -5.44
CA ALA A 67 13.28 1.80 -6.75
C ALA A 67 13.10 2.99 -7.69
N LYS A 68 11.92 3.61 -7.66
CA LYS A 68 11.60 4.79 -8.47
C LYS A 68 12.30 6.06 -7.98
N ILE A 69 12.45 6.25 -6.67
CA ILE A 69 13.30 7.31 -6.11
C ILE A 69 14.74 7.15 -6.58
N LYS A 70 15.27 5.93 -6.56
CA LYS A 70 16.63 5.65 -7.05
C LYS A 70 16.76 5.99 -8.54
N LEU A 71 15.78 5.63 -9.36
CA LEU A 71 15.79 5.95 -10.80
C LEU A 71 15.74 7.47 -11.04
N ARG A 72 14.92 8.20 -10.28
CA ARG A 72 14.89 9.67 -10.30
C ARG A 72 16.25 10.26 -9.94
N GLN A 73 16.87 9.77 -8.85
CA GLN A 73 18.20 10.23 -8.43
C GLN A 73 19.26 9.95 -9.51
N TRP A 74 19.19 8.78 -10.15
CA TRP A 74 20.07 8.44 -11.27
C TRP A 74 19.87 9.34 -12.50
N ALA A 75 18.63 9.73 -12.80
CA ALA A 75 18.36 10.67 -13.88
C ALA A 75 18.97 12.05 -13.58
N PHE A 76 18.86 12.50 -12.33
CA PHE A 76 19.48 13.75 -11.88
C PHE A 76 21.01 13.71 -11.98
N THR A 77 21.66 12.67 -11.45
CA THR A 77 23.13 12.57 -11.50
C THR A 77 23.68 12.44 -12.92
N ARG A 78 22.88 11.97 -13.87
CA ARG A 78 23.23 11.89 -15.30
C ARG A 78 22.87 13.14 -16.10
N GLY A 79 22.32 14.18 -15.45
CA GLY A 79 21.89 15.41 -16.13
C GLY A 79 20.67 15.24 -17.05
N ASN A 80 19.97 14.11 -17.00
CA ASN A 80 18.79 13.87 -17.83
C ASN A 80 17.54 14.45 -17.15
N MET A 81 17.30 15.73 -17.38
CA MET A 81 16.22 16.46 -16.73
C MET A 81 14.82 16.01 -17.16
N SER A 82 14.62 15.62 -18.42
CA SER A 82 13.30 15.14 -18.88
C SER A 82 12.89 13.85 -18.16
N GLN A 83 13.80 12.89 -18.04
CA GLN A 83 13.59 11.67 -17.25
C GLN A 83 13.41 12.01 -15.77
N TYR A 84 14.18 12.95 -15.22
CA TYR A 84 14.04 13.37 -13.84
C TYR A 84 12.62 13.87 -13.53
N TYR A 85 12.07 14.79 -14.35
CA TYR A 85 10.72 15.31 -14.13
C TYR A 85 9.65 14.21 -14.26
N LEU A 86 9.77 13.34 -15.26
CA LEU A 86 8.88 12.20 -15.43
C LEU A 86 8.88 11.28 -14.20
N GLN A 87 10.06 10.87 -13.73
CA GLN A 87 10.17 10.02 -12.55
C GLN A 87 9.72 10.75 -11.28
N SER A 88 9.89 12.07 -11.20
CA SER A 88 9.42 12.87 -10.05
C SER A 88 7.90 12.85 -9.94
N ALA A 89 7.19 13.14 -11.02
CA ALA A 89 5.74 13.06 -11.07
C ALA A 89 5.23 11.65 -10.71
N GLN A 90 5.88 10.61 -11.23
CA GLN A 90 5.56 9.22 -10.88
C GLN A 90 5.75 8.93 -9.39
N VAL A 91 6.90 9.34 -8.81
CA VAL A 91 7.21 9.15 -7.39
C VAL A 91 6.18 9.84 -6.51
N GLU A 92 5.83 11.08 -6.83
CA GLU A 92 4.81 11.83 -6.08
C GLU A 92 3.46 11.13 -6.13
N ASP A 93 3.06 10.63 -7.30
CA ASP A 93 1.82 9.88 -7.45
C ASP A 93 1.78 8.59 -6.63
N MET A 94 2.85 7.80 -6.71
CA MET A 94 2.95 6.57 -5.92
C MET A 94 2.95 6.85 -4.41
N ILE A 95 3.63 7.91 -3.96
CA ILE A 95 3.63 8.30 -2.54
C ILE A 95 2.24 8.73 -2.11
N ARG A 96 1.53 9.52 -2.91
CA ARG A 96 0.17 9.98 -2.61
C ARG A 96 -0.78 8.79 -2.45
N LYS A 97 -0.76 7.86 -3.41
CA LYS A 97 -1.56 6.64 -3.39
C LYS A 97 -1.21 5.75 -2.20
N ALA A 98 0.07 5.56 -1.92
CA ALA A 98 0.51 4.71 -0.81
C ALA A 98 0.12 5.29 0.55
N LYS A 99 0.28 6.60 0.75
CA LYS A 99 -0.22 7.29 1.94
C LYS A 99 -1.73 7.11 2.09
N SER A 100 -2.49 7.42 1.04
CA SER A 100 -3.95 7.32 1.05
C SER A 100 -4.40 5.90 1.42
N ASN A 101 -3.88 4.88 0.75
CA ASN A 101 -4.20 3.48 1.01
C ASN A 101 -3.85 3.05 2.44
N TYR A 102 -2.64 3.39 2.92
CA TYR A 102 -2.20 3.06 4.27
C TYR A 102 -3.12 3.66 5.33
N TYR A 103 -3.41 4.96 5.26
CA TYR A 103 -4.25 5.63 6.25
C TYR A 103 -5.71 5.22 6.14
N GLN A 104 -6.24 4.98 4.93
CA GLN A 104 -7.59 4.43 4.74
C GLN A 104 -7.72 3.04 5.36
N ASN A 105 -6.77 2.13 5.10
CA ASN A 105 -6.81 0.79 5.67
C ASN A 105 -6.65 0.81 7.18
N LYS A 106 -5.73 1.62 7.70
CA LYS A 106 -5.53 1.81 9.13
C LYS A 106 -6.75 2.41 9.82
N ALA A 107 -7.44 3.36 9.18
CA ALA A 107 -8.68 3.93 9.71
C ALA A 107 -9.84 2.91 9.69
N LYS A 108 -9.97 2.12 8.61
CA LYS A 108 -10.98 1.05 8.50
C LYS A 108 -10.86 0.03 9.63
N THR A 109 -9.64 -0.40 9.96
CA THR A 109 -9.41 -1.39 11.02
C THR A 109 -9.84 -0.91 12.41
N PHE A 110 -9.60 0.37 12.74
CA PHE A 110 -9.96 0.87 14.07
C PHE A 110 -11.45 1.20 14.19
N ARG A 111 -12.12 1.57 13.10
CA ARG A 111 -13.55 1.93 13.12
C ARG A 111 -14.44 0.76 13.57
N THR A 112 -14.05 -0.47 13.27
CA THR A 112 -14.82 -1.69 13.63
C THR A 112 -14.27 -2.41 14.86
N SER A 113 -12.94 -2.42 15.05
CA SER A 113 -12.30 -3.21 16.13
C SER A 113 -12.15 -2.45 17.45
N ASP A 114 -11.91 -1.13 17.42
CA ASP A 114 -11.63 -0.33 18.63
C ASP A 114 -11.82 1.18 18.36
N PRO A 115 -13.05 1.69 18.57
CA PRO A 115 -13.40 3.09 18.29
C PRO A 115 -12.58 4.11 19.12
N ALA A 116 -12.14 3.73 20.32
CA ALA A 116 -11.34 4.61 21.18
C ALA A 116 -9.93 4.83 20.62
N LYS A 117 -9.31 3.78 20.07
CA LYS A 117 -8.04 3.90 19.33
C LYS A 117 -8.20 4.66 18.02
N TRP A 118 -9.33 4.50 17.32
CA TRP A 118 -9.62 5.29 16.13
C TRP A 118 -9.64 6.80 16.44
N TYR A 119 -10.35 7.19 17.50
CA TYR A 119 -10.42 8.59 17.93
C TYR A 119 -9.04 9.15 18.31
N LYS A 120 -8.26 8.41 19.11
CA LYS A 120 -6.88 8.79 19.45
C LYS A 120 -5.99 8.93 18.20
N ALA A 121 -6.15 8.04 17.22
CA ALA A 121 -5.39 8.10 15.97
C ALA A 121 -5.74 9.34 15.15
N ILE A 122 -7.02 9.69 15.03
CA ILE A 122 -7.47 10.91 14.35
C ILE A 122 -6.96 12.16 15.07
N TYR A 123 -7.07 12.18 16.40
CA TYR A 123 -6.58 13.29 17.22
C TYR A 123 -5.07 13.53 17.05
N ASN A 124 -4.28 12.46 16.95
CA ASN A 124 -2.85 12.55 16.64
C ASN A 124 -2.58 12.97 15.18
N LEU A 125 -3.43 12.58 14.24
CA LEU A 125 -3.30 12.96 12.82
C LEU A 125 -3.70 14.42 12.56
N SER A 126 -4.62 14.98 13.34
CA SER A 126 -5.04 16.39 13.25
C SER A 126 -4.04 17.36 13.88
N GLY A 127 -2.91 16.87 14.42
CA GLY A 127 -1.83 17.71 14.93
C GLY A 127 -2.12 18.40 16.27
N VAL A 128 -3.24 18.09 16.91
CA VAL A 128 -3.66 18.72 18.18
C VAL A 128 -2.71 18.34 19.32
N SER A 129 -2.05 17.18 19.23
CA SER A 129 -1.09 16.73 20.25
C SER A 129 0.33 17.31 20.13
N SER A 130 0.65 18.04 19.06
CA SER A 130 1.99 18.64 18.85
C SER A 130 2.10 20.10 19.31
N GLN A 131 1.03 20.69 19.85
CA GLN A 131 1.04 22.01 20.48
C GLN A 131 0.51 21.91 21.91
N HIS A 132 1.33 21.38 22.82
CA HIS A 132 1.11 21.59 24.25
C HIS A 132 2.36 22.18 24.90
N GLU A 133 2.90 23.22 24.28
CA GLU A 133 3.66 24.25 24.99
C GLU A 133 2.93 25.58 24.76
N GLY A 134 2.15 25.99 25.77
CA GLY A 134 1.72 27.39 25.96
C GLY A 134 0.69 27.96 24.99
N LEU A 135 -0.56 27.48 25.03
CA LEU A 135 -1.71 28.27 24.58
C LEU A 135 -2.55 28.66 25.81
N THR A 136 -2.15 29.72 26.50
CA THR A 136 -3.05 30.44 27.42
C THR A 136 -4.00 31.27 26.57
N VAL A 137 -5.15 30.71 26.18
CA VAL A 137 -6.17 31.44 25.41
C VAL A 137 -7.19 32.02 26.39
N ASN A 138 -6.99 33.29 26.73
CA ASN A 138 -8.04 34.12 27.30
C ASN A 138 -9.02 34.51 26.17
N SER A 139 -10.08 33.71 25.95
CA SER A 139 -11.37 34.19 25.40
C SER A 139 -12.41 33.07 25.37
N MET A 140 -13.20 33.01 26.44
CA MET A 140 -14.22 31.97 26.72
C MET A 140 -15.37 31.91 25.69
N GLY A 141 -15.50 32.92 24.81
CA GLY A 141 -16.57 32.99 23.80
C GLY A 141 -16.23 32.31 22.47
N SER A 142 -14.95 32.18 22.11
CA SER A 142 -14.53 31.57 20.84
C SER A 142 -14.48 30.04 20.91
N GLU A 143 -14.21 29.48 22.09
CA GLU A 143 -14.06 28.04 22.29
C GLU A 143 -15.40 27.31 22.21
N VAL A 144 -16.47 27.88 22.76
CA VAL A 144 -17.82 27.30 22.70
C VAL A 144 -18.30 27.24 21.25
N ALA A 145 -18.11 28.32 20.49
CA ALA A 145 -18.50 28.35 19.07
C ALA A 145 -17.68 27.37 18.21
N LEU A 146 -16.40 27.14 18.54
CA LEU A 146 -15.56 26.15 17.87
C LEU A 146 -15.99 24.73 18.24
N ALA A 147 -16.26 24.49 19.52
CA ALA A 147 -16.75 23.21 20.04
C ALA A 147 -18.11 22.86 19.42
N GLU A 148 -19.02 23.83 19.29
CA GLU A 148 -20.32 23.65 18.64
C GLU A 148 -20.18 23.36 17.13
N LYS A 149 -19.30 24.07 16.42
CA LYS A 149 -19.01 23.78 15.01
C LYS A 149 -18.43 22.38 14.82
N PHE A 150 -17.50 21.98 15.70
CA PHE A 150 -16.90 20.66 15.69
C PHE A 150 -17.94 19.57 15.99
N GLN A 151 -18.74 19.76 17.05
CA GLN A 151 -19.85 18.88 17.42
C GLN A 151 -20.79 18.71 16.24
N LYS A 152 -21.27 19.82 15.65
CA LYS A 152 -22.19 19.81 14.50
C LYS A 152 -21.60 19.08 13.30
N SER A 153 -20.35 19.36 12.93
CA SER A 153 -19.68 18.69 11.81
C SER A 153 -19.55 17.18 12.03
N ILE A 154 -19.34 16.76 13.27
CA ILE A 154 -19.35 15.34 13.63
C ILE A 154 -20.77 14.82 13.50
N THR A 155 -21.77 15.38 14.19
CA THR A 155 -23.14 14.83 14.23
C THR A 155 -23.80 14.71 12.85
N GLU A 156 -23.55 15.64 11.93
CA GLU A 156 -24.03 15.53 10.54
C GLU A 156 -23.47 14.29 9.82
N LEU A 157 -22.20 13.92 10.04
CA LEU A 157 -21.58 12.71 9.47
C LEU A 157 -22.21 11.40 9.98
N TRP A 158 -22.89 11.42 11.15
CA TRP A 158 -23.56 10.23 11.68
C TRP A 158 -25.00 10.09 11.18
N LYS A 159 -25.65 11.17 10.73
CA LYS A 159 -27.02 11.12 10.21
C LYS A 159 -27.11 10.33 8.90
N ASP A 160 -26.09 10.46 8.03
CA ASP A 160 -26.00 9.73 6.77
C ASP A 160 -25.95 8.19 6.95
N LEU A 161 -25.56 7.70 8.13
CA LEU A 161 -25.48 6.26 8.43
C LEU A 161 -26.79 5.68 8.95
N ILE A 162 -27.65 6.49 9.59
CA ILE A 162 -28.89 6.01 10.22
C ILE A 162 -30.00 5.85 9.16
N THR A 163 -30.00 6.67 8.11
CA THR A 163 -30.98 6.58 7.03
C THR A 163 -30.78 5.36 6.12
N THR A 164 -29.56 4.78 6.08
CA THR A 164 -29.28 3.56 5.30
C THR A 164 -29.54 2.25 6.05
N SER A 165 -30.06 2.30 7.28
CA SER A 165 -30.38 1.09 8.07
C SER A 165 -31.83 1.03 8.54
N ILE A 166 -32.77 1.28 7.64
CA ILE A 166 -34.15 0.81 7.80
C ILE A 166 -34.55 0.18 6.45
N PRO A 167 -34.96 -1.11 6.41
CA PRO A 167 -35.49 -1.75 5.21
C PRO A 167 -36.80 -1.11 4.73
#